data_AF-A0A4V6NSD2-F1
#
_entry.id   AF-A0A4V6NSD2-F1
#
_cell.length_a   1.000
_cell.length_b   1.000
_cell.length_c   1.000
_cell.angle_alpha   90.00
_cell.angle_beta   90.00
_cell.angle_gamma   90.00
#
_symmetry.space_group_name_H-M   'P 1'
#
loop_
_entity.id
_entity.type
_entity.pdbx_description
1 polymer ?
#
loop_
_entity_poly.entity_id
_entity_poly.type
_entity_poly.pdbx_seq_one_letter_code
_entity_poly.pdbx_strand_id
1 'polypeptide(L)'
;MLEMVKSVLETKIRPELMKHYGDIELVDVNDGVVTVKLLGSCSHCPSAVFTMEDLVESTLKDSIPEVKEVVLDNSVSDELIEEVLNIIRKNR
;
A
#
# COMPACT_ATOMS: atom_id res chain seq x y z
N MET A 1 9.80 -6.44 14.66
CA MET A 1 9.69 -5.83 13.32
C MET A 1 8.28 -5.35 13.01
N LEU A 2 7.25 -6.21 12.99
CA LEU A 2 5.89 -5.85 12.61
C LEU A 2 5.31 -4.62 13.35
N GLU A 3 5.46 -4.55 14.68
CA GLU A 3 4.99 -3.40 15.47
C GLU A 3 5.75 -2.10 15.16
N MET A 4 7.05 -2.19 14.83
CA MET A 4 7.85 -1.01 14.43
C MET A 4 7.39 -0.49 13.08
N VAL A 5 7.18 -1.39 12.12
CA VAL A 5 6.66 -1.05 10.79
C VAL A 5 5.30 -0.37 10.91
N LYS A 6 4.37 -0.95 11.70
CA LYS A 6 3.06 -0.32 11.98
C LYS A 6 3.21 1.07 12.59
N SER A 7 4.10 1.23 13.57
CA SER A 7 4.31 2.54 14.21
C SER A 7 4.81 3.59 13.22
N VAL A 8 5.76 3.25 12.35
CA VAL A 8 6.27 4.14 11.31
C VAL A 8 5.18 4.48 10.29
N LEU A 9 4.39 3.49 9.88
CA LEU A 9 3.26 3.69 8.97
C LEU A 9 2.25 4.68 9.54
N GLU A 10 1.83 4.51 10.80
CA GLU A 10 0.85 5.38 11.45
C GLU A 10 1.38 6.80 11.70
N THR A 11 2.63 6.94 12.11
CA THR A 11 3.15 8.23 12.60
C THR A 11 3.82 9.09 11.54
N LYS A 12 4.39 8.48 10.49
CA LYS A 12 5.13 9.20 9.44
C LYS A 12 4.45 9.15 8.09
N ILE A 13 3.97 7.98 7.68
CA ILE A 13 3.52 7.74 6.31
C ILE A 13 2.05 8.10 6.12
N ARG A 14 1.17 7.58 6.97
CA ARG A 14 -0.29 7.82 6.93
C ARG A 14 -0.64 9.32 6.94
N PRO A 15 -0.01 10.19 7.77
CA PRO A 15 -0.28 11.63 7.72
C PRO A 15 0.05 12.29 6.39
N GLU A 16 1.15 11.88 5.73
CA GLU A 16 1.51 12.40 4.41
C GLU A 16 0.54 11.91 3.33
N LEU A 17 0.16 10.63 3.36
CA LEU A 17 -0.82 10.07 2.42
C LEU A 17 -2.21 10.72 2.56
N MET A 18 -2.65 11.00 3.79
CA MET A 18 -3.95 11.65 4.03
C MET A 18 -4.01 13.06 3.43
N LYS A 19 -2.89 13.80 3.35
CA LYS A 19 -2.85 15.11 2.63
C LYS A 19 -3.16 14.96 1.15
N HIS A 20 -2.91 13.78 0.59
CA HIS A 20 -3.17 13.42 -0.79
C HIS A 20 -4.45 12.57 -0.96
N TYR A 21 -5.33 12.53 0.05
CA TYR A 21 -6.55 11.73 0.04
C TYR A 21 -6.30 10.23 -0.21
N GLY A 22 -5.15 9.74 0.27
CA GLY A 22 -4.77 8.33 0.29
C GLY A 22 -4.68 7.78 1.70
N ASP A 23 -4.49 6.47 1.79
CA ASP A 23 -4.19 5.75 3.03
C ASP A 23 -3.29 4.55 2.70
N ILE A 24 -2.80 3.84 3.72
CA ILE A 24 -1.94 2.67 3.59
C ILE A 24 -2.34 1.59 4.58
N GLU A 25 -2.24 0.34 4.14
CA GLU A 25 -2.45 -0.84 4.95
C GLU A 25 -1.22 -1.74 4.90
N LEU A 26 -0.84 -2.30 6.05
CA LEU A 26 0.22 -3.29 6.14
C LEU A 26 -0.37 -4.68 5.83
N VAL A 27 0.14 -5.34 4.80
CA VAL A 27 -0.33 -6.67 4.37
C VAL A 27 0.49 -7.77 5.05
N ASP A 28 1.82 -7.69 4.95
CA ASP A 28 2.72 -8.71 5.51
C ASP A 28 4.11 -8.16 5.83
N VAL A 29 4.83 -8.82 6.74
CA VAL A 29 6.24 -8.56 7.04
C VAL A 29 6.97 -9.88 7.18
N ASN A 30 7.85 -10.19 6.22
CA ASN A 30 8.56 -11.46 6.16
C ASN A 30 10.04 -11.28 5.75
N ASP A 31 10.98 -11.80 6.54
CA ASP A 31 12.43 -11.78 6.28
C ASP A 31 13.05 -10.42 5.86
N GLY A 32 12.48 -9.30 6.34
CA GLY A 32 12.92 -7.96 5.95
C GLY A 32 12.21 -7.39 4.73
N VAL A 33 11.29 -8.15 4.12
CA VAL A 33 10.38 -7.70 3.06
C VAL A 33 9.07 -7.24 3.70
N VAL A 34 8.67 -6.00 3.42
CA VAL A 34 7.44 -5.41 3.93
C VAL A 34 6.45 -5.26 2.77
N THR A 35 5.31 -5.93 2.84
CA THR A 35 4.25 -5.80 1.84
C THR A 35 3.19 -4.84 2.34
N VAL A 36 2.90 -3.81 1.56
CA VAL A 36 1.90 -2.78 1.89
C VAL A 36 0.91 -2.59 0.76
N LYS A 37 -0.28 -2.10 1.08
CA LYS A 37 -1.33 -1.78 0.13
C LYS A 37 -1.68 -0.31 0.24
N LEU A 38 -1.58 0.42 -0.86
CA LEU A 38 -2.07 1.80 -0.91
C LEU A 38 -3.58 1.80 -1.11
N LEU A 39 -4.26 2.66 -0.36
CA LEU A 39 -5.70 2.85 -0.40
C LEU A 39 -6.03 4.28 -0.86
N GLY A 40 -7.25 4.47 -1.34
CA GLY A 40 -7.76 5.80 -1.74
C GLY A 40 -7.19 6.32 -3.06
N SER A 41 -7.09 7.64 -3.17
CA SER A 41 -6.77 8.32 -4.44
C SER A 41 -5.36 8.00 -4.95
N CYS A 42 -4.43 7.69 -4.04
CA CYS A 42 -3.05 7.35 -4.34
C CYS A 42 -2.89 6.03 -5.11
N SER A 43 -3.84 5.09 -4.96
CA SER A 43 -3.79 3.79 -5.66
C SER A 43 -4.17 3.88 -7.14
N HIS A 44 -4.77 4.98 -7.59
CA HIS A 44 -5.33 5.13 -8.94
C HIS A 44 -4.59 6.15 -9.82
N CYS A 45 -3.58 6.83 -9.27
CA CYS A 45 -2.82 7.85 -10.00
C CYS A 45 -1.49 7.26 -10.49
N PRO A 46 -1.36 6.87 -11.77
CA PRO A 46 -0.19 6.16 -12.27
C PRO A 46 1.12 6.96 -12.14
N SER A 47 1.04 8.30 -12.12
CA SER A 47 2.20 9.15 -11.85
C SER A 47 2.56 9.27 -10.36
N ALA A 48 1.62 9.00 -9.46
CA ALA A 48 1.84 9.11 -8.02
C ALA A 48 2.25 7.78 -7.39
N VAL A 49 1.90 6.63 -7.99
CA VAL A 49 2.25 5.30 -7.43
C VAL A 49 3.75 5.16 -7.21
N PHE A 50 4.58 5.48 -8.21
CA PHE A 50 6.04 5.41 -8.08
C PHE A 50 6.60 6.35 -7.00
N THR A 51 6.12 7.60 -6.96
CA THR A 51 6.56 8.58 -5.97
C THR A 51 6.17 8.16 -4.55
N MET A 52 4.99 7.57 -4.39
CA MET A 52 4.50 7.10 -3.09
C MET A 52 5.22 5.82 -2.66
N GLU A 53 5.51 4.91 -3.58
CA GLU A 53 6.34 3.72 -3.33
C GLU A 53 7.71 4.12 -2.80
N ASP A 54 8.40 5.04 -3.49
CA ASP A 54 9.72 5.55 -3.08
C ASP A 54 9.67 6.25 -1.70
N LEU A 55 8.63 7.05 -1.44
CA LEU A 55 8.44 7.71 -0.14
C LEU A 55 8.24 6.69 0.99
N VAL A 56 7.43 5.66 0.77
CA VAL A 56 7.17 4.61 1.76
C VAL A 56 8.44 3.78 2.01
N GLU A 57 9.13 3.39 0.94
CA GLU A 57 10.34 2.58 1.01
C GLU A 57 11.47 3.32 1.72
N SER A 58 11.76 4.55 1.32
CA SER A 58 12.79 5.39 1.95
C SER A 58 12.50 5.62 3.43
N THR A 59 11.26 5.99 3.77
CA THR A 59 10.86 6.25 5.17
C THR A 59 10.98 5.01 6.05
N LEU A 60 10.61 3.84 5.53
CA LEU A 60 10.73 2.56 6.24
C LEU A 60 12.19 2.16 6.43
N LYS A 61 13.02 2.26 5.40
CA LYS A 61 14.46 1.94 5.48
C LYS A 61 15.22 2.88 6.42
N ASP A 62 14.91 4.17 6.39
CA ASP A 62 15.50 5.17 7.29
C ASP A 62 15.13 4.93 8.75
N SER A 63 13.89 4.49 9.00
CA SER A 63 13.39 4.26 10.36
C SER A 63 13.73 2.87 10.90
N ILE A 64 13.88 1.88 10.00
CA ILE A 64 14.06 0.47 10.33
C ILE A 64 15.11 -0.12 9.36
N PRO A 65 16.40 -0.11 9.76
CA PRO A 65 17.49 -0.63 8.92
C PRO A 65 17.38 -2.12 8.56
N GLU A 66 16.54 -2.87 9.27
CA GLU A 66 16.26 -4.29 9.02
C GLU A 66 15.36 -4.51 7.79
N VAL A 67 14.73 -3.46 7.25
CA VAL A 67 13.93 -3.53 6.03
C VAL A 67 14.86 -3.61 4.82
N LYS A 68 14.78 -4.72 4.09
CA LYS A 68 15.54 -4.97 2.85
C LYS A 68 14.78 -4.45 1.62
N GLU A 69 13.48 -4.70 1.59
CA GLU A 69 12.63 -4.46 0.43
C GLU A 69 11.21 -4.08 0.87
N VAL A 70 10.54 -3.25 0.08
CA VAL A 70 9.13 -2.91 0.27
C VAL A 70 8.39 -3.23 -1.04
N VAL A 71 7.28 -3.95 -0.94
CA VAL A 71 6.48 -4.40 -2.08
C VAL A 71 5.08 -3.82 -1.97
N LEU A 72 4.58 -3.23 -3.06
CA LEU A 72 3.20 -2.78 -3.17
C LEU A 72 2.28 -3.92 -3.64
N ASP A 73 1.30 -4.27 -2.80
CA ASP A 73 0.16 -5.10 -3.20
C ASP A 73 -0.83 -4.24 -3.99
N ASN A 74 -0.74 -4.32 -5.33
CA ASN A 74 -1.70 -3.71 -6.25
C ASN A 74 -2.85 -4.66 -6.62
N SER A 75 -2.99 -5.77 -5.90
CA SER A 75 -3.97 -6.81 -6.21
C SER A 75 -5.39 -6.30 -5.94
N VAL A 76 -6.25 -6.39 -6.96
CA VAL A 76 -7.69 -6.24 -6.79
C VAL A 76 -8.22 -7.56 -6.23
N SER A 77 -9.00 -7.52 -5.16
CA SER A 77 -9.57 -8.73 -4.55
C SER A 77 -10.41 -9.50 -5.57
N ASP A 78 -10.27 -10.82 -5.59
CA ASP A 78 -11.02 -11.71 -6.50
C ASP A 78 -12.54 -11.54 -6.36
N GLU A 79 -13.02 -11.24 -5.14
CA GLU A 79 -14.44 -10.93 -4.86
C GLU A 79 -14.95 -9.72 -5.65
N LEU A 80 -14.15 -8.65 -5.75
CA LEU A 80 -14.51 -7.47 -6.56
C LEU A 80 -14.55 -7.80 -8.05
N ILE A 81 -13.64 -8.65 -8.51
CA ILE A 81 -13.60 -9.11 -9.90
C ILE A 81 -14.85 -9.91 -10.22
N GLU A 82 -15.27 -10.81 -9.32
CA GLU A 82 -16.51 -11.57 -9.46
C GLU A 82 -17.76 -10.68 -9.50
N GLU A 83 -17.84 -9.66 -8.65
CA GLU A 83 -18.95 -8.69 -8.66
C GLU A 83 -19.02 -7.93 -10.00
N VAL A 84 -17.89 -7.43 -10.49
CA VAL A 84 -17.81 -6.74 -11.79
C VAL A 84 -18.21 -7.67 -12.93
N LEU A 85 -17.72 -8.92 -12.92
CA LEU A 85 -18.07 -9.93 -13.92
C LEU A 85 -19.57 -10.25 -13.92
N ASN A 86 -20.19 -10.31 -12.74
CA ASN A 86 -21.63 -10.52 -12.62
C ASN A 86 -22.44 -9.35 -13.20
N ILE A 87 -22.01 -8.10 -12.99
CA ILE A 87 -22.66 -6.92 -13.60
C ILE A 87 -22.57 -6.97 -15.13
N ILE A 88 -21.38 -7.28 -15.68
CA ILE A 88 -21.17 -7.40 -17.14
C ILE A 88 -22.06 -8.50 -17.73
N ARG A 89 -22.17 -9.66 -17.06
CA ARG A 89 -23.02 -10.78 -17.50
C ARG A 89 -24.51 -10.46 -17.45
N LYS A 90 -24.95 -9.63 -16.48
CA LYS A 90 -26.38 -9.29 -16.28
C LYS A 90 -26.90 -8.25 -17.28
N ASN A 91 -26.01 -7.50 -17.92
CA ASN A 91 -26.32 -6.52 -18.97
C ASN A 91 -26.09 -7.07 -20.40
N ARG A 92 -25.97 -8.39 -20.56
CA ARG A 92 -25.81 -9.07 -21.85
C ARG A 92 -27.01 -9.95 -22.17
#